data_AF-A0A9D1PKK8-F1
#
_entry.id   AF-A0A9D1PKK8-F1
#
_cell.length_a   1.000
_cell.length_b   1.000
_cell.length_c   1.000
_cell.angle_alpha   90.00
_cell.angle_beta   90.00
_cell.angle_gamma   90.00
#
_symmetry.space_group_name_H-M   'P 1'
#
loop_
_entity.id
_entity.type
_entity.pdbx_description
1 polymer ?
#
loop_
_entity_poly.entity_id
_entity_poly.type
_entity_poly.pdbx_seq_one_letter_code
_entity_poly.pdbx_strand_id
1 'polypeptide(L)'
;MHLTDSKEGDHLNDSKNFHQQSVLTKREREVFTILLQDKTTKEIAEELFISEKTVRNHISNVIQKLGVKGRAQAVIELVRMGELSL
;
A
#
# COMPACT_ATOMS: atom_id res chain seq x y z
N MET A 1 42.78 44.51 0.89
CA MET A 1 41.46 45.07 0.54
C MET A 1 41.10 44.52 -0.84
N HIS A 2 40.25 43.49 -0.89
CA HIS A 2 39.79 42.84 -2.12
C HIS A 2 38.30 42.51 -1.95
N LEU A 3 37.51 42.81 -2.98
CA LEU A 3 36.06 42.65 -3.06
C LEU A 3 35.67 41.23 -3.47
N THR A 4 34.56 40.72 -2.94
CA THR A 4 33.50 39.86 -3.55
C THR A 4 32.39 39.78 -2.48
N ASP A 5 31.31 40.54 -2.52
CA ASP A 5 30.11 40.44 -3.38
C ASP A 5 29.35 39.10 -3.26
N SER A 6 28.02 39.24 -3.32
CA SER A 6 27.00 38.22 -3.59
C SER A 6 26.34 37.45 -2.44
N LYS A 7 25.02 37.45 -2.56
CA LYS A 7 23.93 36.88 -1.75
C LYS A 7 23.93 35.35 -1.77
N GLU A 8 22.88 34.83 -1.12
CA GLU A 8 22.32 33.46 -1.14
C GLU A 8 22.77 32.65 0.07
N GLY A 9 21.92 32.23 1.01
CA GLY A 9 20.50 31.92 0.90
C GLY A 9 20.34 30.43 1.15
N ASP A 10 20.44 29.98 2.40
CA ASP A 10 20.16 28.59 2.75
C ASP A 10 19.17 28.52 3.92
N HIS A 11 17.93 28.92 3.62
CA HIS A 11 16.77 28.25 4.22
C HIS A 11 16.63 26.89 3.54
N LEU A 12 17.45 25.91 3.92
CA LEU A 12 17.25 24.52 3.48
C LEU A 12 16.18 23.85 4.34
N ASN A 13 14.95 24.27 4.07
CA ASN A 13 13.76 23.46 3.91
C ASN A 13 13.66 22.18 4.78
N ASP A 14 13.15 22.36 5.99
CA ASP A 14 12.22 21.43 6.62
C ASP A 14 11.18 20.99 5.59
N SER A 15 11.24 19.74 5.12
CA SER A 15 10.09 18.89 4.70
C SER A 15 10.56 17.75 3.80
N LYS A 16 11.15 16.73 4.41
CA LYS A 16 11.03 15.36 3.90
C LYS A 16 10.13 14.56 4.83
N ASN A 17 8.90 15.03 5.04
CA ASN A 17 7.83 14.16 5.53
C ASN A 17 7.36 13.25 4.38
N PHE A 18 8.21 12.30 3.97
CA PHE A 18 7.82 11.18 3.12
C PHE A 18 7.11 10.11 3.96
N HIS A 19 6.10 10.50 4.73
CA HIS A 19 5.14 9.54 5.24
C HIS A 19 4.18 9.19 4.10
N GLN A 20 4.68 8.45 3.11
CA GLN A 20 3.86 7.71 2.18
C GLN A 20 3.13 6.64 3.01
N GLN A 21 2.01 7.02 3.64
CA GLN A 21 1.21 6.09 4.41
C GLN A 21 0.59 5.10 3.43
N SER A 22 1.14 3.88 3.43
CA SER A 22 0.60 2.73 2.71
C SER A 22 -0.89 2.58 3.03
N VAL A 23 -1.74 2.52 2.00
CA VAL A 23 -3.19 2.33 2.14
C VAL A 23 -3.51 0.98 2.77
N LEU A 24 -2.66 -0.02 2.47
CA LEU A 24 -2.74 -1.35 3.04
C LEU A 24 -1.93 -1.47 4.32
N THR A 25 -2.50 -2.16 5.30
CA THR A 25 -1.70 -2.74 6.38
C THR A 25 -0.82 -3.87 5.82
N LYS A 26 0.24 -4.23 6.55
CA LYS A 26 1.12 -5.35 6.18
C LYS A 26 0.33 -6.62 5.87
N ARG A 27 -0.67 -6.94 6.71
CA ARG A 27 -1.47 -8.16 6.57
C ARG A 27 -2.40 -8.13 5.37
N GLU A 28 -3.02 -6.99 5.10
CA GLU A 28 -3.85 -6.82 3.90
C GLU A 28 -3.02 -6.92 2.62
N ARG A 29 -1.80 -6.38 2.63
CA ARG A 29 -0.84 -6.56 1.53
C ARG A 29 -0.51 -8.03 1.30
N GLU A 30 -0.13 -8.77 2.33
CA GLU A 30 0.15 -10.21 2.23
C GLU A 30 -1.03 -10.97 1.61
N VAL A 31 -2.26 -10.72 2.09
CA VAL A 31 -3.48 -11.34 1.54
C VAL A 31 -3.64 -11.06 0.06
N PHE A 32 -3.50 -9.80 -0.37
CA PHE A 32 -3.68 -9.44 -1.78
C PHE A 32 -2.52 -9.90 -2.67
N THR A 33 -1.29 -9.94 -2.16
CA THR A 33 -0.13 -10.48 -2.88
C THR A 33 -0.29 -11.97 -3.18
N ILE A 34 -0.80 -12.75 -2.23
CA ILE A 34 -1.06 -14.18 -2.44
C ILE A 34 -2.28 -14.37 -3.36
N LEU A 35 -3.30 -13.51 -3.23
CA LEU A 35 -4.47 -13.51 -4.11
C LEU A 35 -4.12 -13.28 -5.58
N LEU A 36 -3.09 -12.47 -5.87
CA LEU A 36 -2.58 -12.26 -7.23
C LEU A 36 -1.96 -13.52 -7.86
N GLN A 37 -1.59 -14.51 -7.05
CA GLN A 37 -1.06 -15.80 -7.51
C GLN A 37 -2.18 -16.80 -7.87
N ASP A 38 -3.42 -16.30 -8.06
CA ASP A 38 -4.64 -17.09 -8.34
C ASP A 38 -5.01 -18.10 -7.23
N LYS A 39 -4.56 -17.84 -6.00
CA LYS A 39 -4.87 -18.68 -4.84
C LYS A 39 -6.26 -18.39 -4.28
N THR A 40 -6.91 -19.43 -3.81
CA THR A 40 -8.22 -19.40 -3.12
C THR A 40 -8.09 -18.83 -1.71
N THR A 41 -9.21 -18.41 -1.11
CA THR A 41 -9.21 -17.93 0.29
C THR A 41 -8.77 -19.00 1.28
N LYS A 42 -8.94 -20.28 0.94
CA LYS A 42 -8.48 -21.42 1.71
C LYS A 42 -6.96 -21.55 1.67
N GLU A 43 -6.36 -21.52 0.48
CA GLU A 43 -4.90 -21.59 0.33
C GLU A 43 -4.20 -20.38 0.97
N ILE A 44 -4.78 -19.17 0.81
CA ILE A 44 -4.29 -17.97 1.50
C ILE A 44 -4.36 -18.16 3.02
N ALA A 45 -5.46 -18.72 3.53
CA ALA A 45 -5.63 -18.95 4.95
C ALA A 45 -4.59 -19.94 5.51
N GLU A 46 -4.32 -21.01 4.77
CA GLU A 46 -3.30 -22.02 5.11
C GLU A 46 -1.89 -21.42 5.11
N GLU A 47 -1.51 -20.70 4.04
CA GLU A 47 -0.18 -20.09 3.91
C GLU A 47 0.08 -19.02 4.97
N LEU A 48 -0.98 -18.31 5.36
CA LEU A 48 -0.92 -17.24 6.34
C LEU A 48 -1.22 -17.71 7.77
N PHE A 49 -1.51 -18.99 8.00
CA PHE A 49 -1.87 -19.56 9.31
C PHE A 49 -3.04 -18.83 10.01
N ILE A 50 -4.09 -18.50 9.27
CA ILE A 50 -5.32 -17.85 9.77
C ILE A 50 -6.57 -18.55 9.24
N SER A 51 -7.76 -18.13 9.68
CA SER A 51 -9.02 -18.68 9.16
C SER A 51 -9.42 -18.05 7.81
N GLU A 52 -10.14 -18.79 6.98
CA GLU A 52 -10.76 -18.25 5.74
C GLU A 52 -11.68 -17.05 6.02
N LYS A 53 -12.35 -17.05 7.18
CA LYS A 53 -13.15 -15.90 7.64
C LYS A 53 -12.27 -14.67 7.85
N THR A 54 -11.09 -14.84 8.44
CA THR A 54 -10.11 -13.76 8.64
C THR A 54 -9.60 -13.22 7.32
N VAL A 55 -9.29 -14.09 6.34
CA VAL A 55 -8.90 -13.67 4.99
C VAL A 55 -10.01 -12.84 4.33
N ARG A 56 -11.25 -13.33 4.36
CA ARG A 56 -12.41 -12.60 3.83
C ARG A 56 -12.60 -11.24 4.51
N ASN A 57 -12.37 -11.16 5.83
CA ASN A 57 -12.45 -9.89 6.56
C ASN A 57 -11.37 -8.92 6.09
N HIS A 58 -10.12 -9.36 5.87
CA HIS A 58 -9.07 -8.50 5.30
C HIS A 58 -9.47 -7.99 3.91
N ILE A 59 -10.00 -8.85 3.04
CA ILE A 59 -10.48 -8.45 1.70
C ILE A 59 -11.62 -7.43 1.81
N SER A 60 -12.61 -7.68 2.66
CA SER A 60 -13.73 -6.76 2.87
C SER A 60 -13.29 -5.40 3.39
N ASN A 61 -12.35 -5.37 4.35
CA ASN A 61 -11.81 -4.12 4.89
C ASN A 61 -11.09 -3.31 3.81
N VAL A 62 -10.30 -3.96 2.95
CA VAL A 62 -9.62 -3.29 1.83
C VAL A 62 -10.63 -2.75 0.81
N ILE A 63 -11.65 -3.54 0.45
CA ILE A 63 -12.72 -3.10 -0.45
C ILE A 63 -13.41 -1.85 0.12
N GLN A 64 -13.71 -1.83 1.42
CA GLN A 64 -14.30 -0.67 2.10
C GLN A 64 -13.36 0.53 2.12
N LYS A 65 -12.08 0.33 2.45
CA LYS A 65 -11.05 1.40 2.45
C LYS A 65 -10.91 2.05 1.08
N LEU A 66 -10.96 1.27 0.01
CA LEU A 66 -10.83 1.74 -1.37
C LEU A 66 -12.15 2.26 -1.96
N GLY A 67 -13.30 2.02 -1.30
CA GLY A 67 -14.62 2.42 -1.80
C GLY A 67 -15.05 1.69 -3.09
N VAL A 68 -14.52 0.49 -3.33
CA VAL A 68 -14.79 -0.30 -4.53
C VAL A 68 -15.87 -1.37 -4.28
N LYS A 69 -16.39 -2.01 -5.33
CA LYS A 69 -17.52 -2.95 -5.23
C LYS A 69 -17.11 -4.42 -5.12
N GLY A 70 -15.82 -4.75 -5.24
CA GLY A 70 -15.37 -6.14 -5.19
C GLY A 70 -13.87 -6.33 -5.26
N ARG A 71 -13.43 -7.57 -5.03
CA ARG A 71 -12.01 -7.95 -4.96
C ARG A 71 -11.22 -7.63 -6.23
N ALA A 72 -11.82 -7.84 -7.41
CA ALA A 72 -11.16 -7.56 -8.69
C ALA A 72 -10.90 -6.07 -8.87
N GLN A 73 -11.87 -5.22 -8.52
CA GLN A 73 -11.70 -3.77 -8.54
C GLN A 73 -10.67 -3.31 -7.51
N ALA A 74 -10.65 -3.93 -6.31
CA ALA A 74 -9.63 -3.65 -5.31
C ALA A 74 -8.21 -3.96 -5.83
N VAL A 75 -8.02 -5.10 -6.50
CA VAL A 75 -6.73 -5.45 -7.12
C VAL A 75 -6.31 -4.40 -8.15
N ILE A 76 -7.18 -4.06 -9.10
CA ILE A 76 -6.90 -3.05 -10.14
C ILE A 76 -6.49 -1.73 -9.50
N GLU A 77 -7.22 -1.32 -8.46
CA GLU A 77 -6.98 -0.05 -7.79
C GLU A 77 -5.66 -0.03 -7.01
N LEU A 78 -5.32 -1.13 -6.33
CA LEU A 78 -4.06 -1.25 -5.62
C LEU A 78 -2.86 -1.28 -6.57
N VAL A 79 -3.00 -1.89 -7.74
CA VAL A 79 -1.96 -1.82 -8.79
C VAL A 79 -1.82 -0.40 -9.32
N ARG A 80 -2.95 0.30 -9.56
CA ARG A 80 -2.94 1.70 -10.01
C ARG A 80 -2.28 2.64 -8.99
N MET A 81 -2.50 2.40 -7.71
CA MET A 81 -1.90 3.16 -6.61
C MET A 81 -0.41 2.81 -6.36
N GLY A 82 0.12 1.77 -7.02
CA GLY A 82 1.48 1.26 -6.77
C GLY A 82 1.62 0.47 -5.46
N GLU A 83 0.49 0.09 -4.84
CA GLU A 83 0.45 -0.73 -3.63
C GLU A 83 0.70 -2.21 -3.94
N LEU A 84 0.43 -2.67 -5.16
CA LEU A 84 0.73 -4.02 -5.61
C LEU A 84 1.41 -3.98 -6.98
N SER A 85 2.29 -4.95 -7.22
CA SER A 85 2.87 -5.22 -8.53
C SER A 85 2.27 -6.52 -9.09
N LEU A 86 1.93 -6.51 -10.38
CA LEU A 86 1.58 -7.71 -11.15
C LEU A 86 2.84 -8.42 -11.66
#